data_AF-Q876B1-F1
#
_entry.id   AF-Q876B1-F1
#
_cell.length_a   1.000
_cell.length_b   1.000
_cell.length_c   1.000
_cell.angle_alpha   90.00
_cell.angle_beta   90.00
_cell.angle_gamma   90.00
#
_symmetry.space_group_name_H-M   'P 1'
#
loop_
_entity.id
_entity.type
_entity.pdbx_description
1 polymer ?
#
loop_
_entity_poly.entity_id
_entity_poly.type
_entity_poly.pdbx_seq_one_letter_code
_entity_poly.pdbx_strand_id
1 'polypeptide(L)'
;MVVKNIYIARHAYSTSWLPKDEQPLSRTGIPNDLPLSDHGINQSQELAHYLLSVDTQPDIIITSPFYSCVETSQCIAKLLDIPVYLDNGLGNWFSKNSNSEITKPADFDTLNSLFPDVLKDSEHSTNVEPLSDGETKKELFSRCHNFVDTMLQQLNKEHPDISTILLMTHAPVKIAIGLNLLKLEDCDRTIDEDSNVLKASVCSLDRFQSSRFGMEEDEDDDEEDANETVTNGTQPMSDRWIMTMNNNIEYLRDGEERPWYFKKNIDGTENCNENEDVEEDQEETEVVYVSVDLDSGSYKESLSIDKNAIFQNSGLEREHPLIRIGDRLYEGTWQKLLGTELAFPDSASINRKDNGLASESTETADKETDNVRSVRNSRRNKNRNDTAHTEKIYRITDRLTLRGIEPI
;
A
#
# COMPACT_ATOMS: atom_id res chain seq x y z
N MET A 1 5.48 -19.31 6.43
CA MET A 1 5.32 -18.36 5.31
C MET A 1 6.38 -17.29 5.49
N VAL A 2 7.19 -17.02 4.47
CA VAL A 2 8.29 -16.03 4.52
C VAL A 2 7.74 -14.62 4.34
N VAL A 3 6.86 -14.42 3.34
CA VAL A 3 6.21 -13.13 3.11
C VAL A 3 5.23 -12.86 4.26
N LYS A 4 5.49 -11.76 4.97
CA LYS A 4 4.77 -11.33 6.18
C LYS A 4 3.86 -10.13 5.88
N ASN A 5 4.23 -9.29 4.91
CA ASN A 5 3.49 -8.08 4.54
C ASN A 5 3.37 -7.93 3.02
N ILE A 6 2.19 -7.53 2.56
CA ILE A 6 1.92 -7.20 1.16
C ILE A 6 1.32 -5.80 1.09
N TYR A 7 1.99 -4.91 0.40
CA TYR A 7 1.44 -3.65 -0.04
C TYR A 7 0.88 -3.78 -1.46
N ILE A 8 -0.24 -3.13 -1.74
CA ILE A 8 -0.80 -3.08 -3.10
C ILE A 8 -1.14 -1.64 -3.44
N ALA A 9 -0.55 -1.12 -4.51
CA ALA A 9 -0.78 0.23 -4.99
C ALA A 9 -1.38 0.25 -6.39
N ARG A 10 -2.25 1.22 -6.65
CA ARG A 10 -2.67 1.58 -8.00
C ARG A 10 -1.62 2.52 -8.61
N HIS A 11 -1.40 2.45 -9.92
CA HIS A 11 -0.60 3.45 -10.63
C HIS A 11 -1.12 4.88 -10.38
N ALA A 12 -0.21 5.86 -10.52
CA ALA A 12 -0.52 7.27 -10.34
C ALA A 12 -1.25 7.88 -11.55
N TYR A 13 -1.50 9.21 -11.51
CA TYR A 13 -2.29 9.88 -12.53
C TYR A 13 -1.72 9.75 -13.94
N SER A 14 -2.53 9.19 -14.84
CA SER A 14 -2.12 8.89 -16.22
C SER A 14 -2.54 10.00 -17.18
N THR A 15 -1.72 10.24 -18.20
CA THR A 15 -2.10 11.09 -19.34
C THR A 15 -3.26 10.51 -20.15
N SER A 16 -3.61 9.23 -19.97
CA SER A 16 -4.83 8.62 -20.57
C SER A 16 -6.13 9.31 -20.15
N TRP A 17 -6.11 10.09 -19.06
CA TRP A 17 -7.25 10.85 -18.57
C TRP A 17 -7.30 12.29 -19.06
N LEU A 18 -6.30 12.72 -19.84
CA LEU A 18 -6.37 13.99 -20.55
C LEU A 18 -7.31 13.88 -21.76
N PRO A 19 -7.87 15.00 -22.25
CA PRO A 19 -8.57 15.03 -23.54
C PRO A 19 -7.72 14.38 -24.64
N LYS A 20 -8.35 13.58 -25.53
CA LYS A 20 -7.64 12.75 -26.53
C LYS A 20 -6.65 13.54 -27.40
N ASP A 21 -6.93 14.80 -27.68
CA ASP A 21 -6.09 15.70 -28.45
C ASP A 21 -4.87 16.24 -27.69
N GLU A 22 -4.88 16.12 -26.36
CA GLU A 22 -3.78 16.49 -25.46
C GLU A 22 -2.93 15.29 -25.03
N GLN A 23 -3.37 14.06 -25.33
CA GLN A 23 -2.64 12.83 -24.96
C GLN A 23 -1.32 12.72 -25.72
N PRO A 24 -0.19 12.44 -25.05
CA PRO A 24 1.07 12.20 -25.72
C PRO A 24 1.05 10.86 -26.48
N LEU A 25 2.04 10.67 -27.35
CA LEU A 25 2.26 9.36 -27.95
C LEU A 25 2.74 8.35 -26.90
N SER A 26 2.31 7.10 -27.04
CA SER A 26 2.84 5.98 -26.26
C SER A 26 4.36 5.87 -26.47
N ARG A 27 5.07 5.71 -25.35
CA ARG A 27 6.54 5.54 -25.32
C ARG A 27 6.95 4.14 -25.75
N THR A 28 6.09 3.14 -25.51
CA THR A 28 6.29 1.75 -25.95
C THR A 28 5.88 1.55 -27.42
N GLY A 29 5.18 2.53 -28.02
CA GLY A 29 4.61 2.41 -29.35
C GLY A 29 3.31 1.61 -29.39
N ILE A 30 2.82 1.17 -28.23
CA ILE A 30 1.59 0.39 -28.08
C ILE A 30 0.43 1.36 -27.83
N PRO A 31 -0.68 1.27 -28.61
CA PRO A 31 -1.85 2.12 -28.39
C PRO A 31 -2.36 2.06 -26.95
N ASN A 32 -2.77 3.20 -26.40
CA ASN A 32 -3.32 3.34 -25.04
C ASN A 32 -2.38 2.99 -23.87
N ASP A 33 -1.14 2.55 -24.12
CA ASP A 33 -0.10 2.39 -23.09
C ASP A 33 0.63 3.73 -22.88
N LEU A 34 -0.03 4.61 -22.13
CA LEU A 34 0.34 6.02 -21.98
C LEU A 34 1.10 6.31 -20.67
N PRO A 35 1.98 7.33 -20.66
CA PRO A 35 2.76 7.72 -19.47
C PRO A 35 1.92 8.43 -18.41
N LEU A 36 2.50 8.57 -17.21
CA LEU A 36 1.99 9.43 -16.17
C LEU A 36 2.01 10.90 -16.61
N SER A 37 1.10 11.69 -16.03
CA SER A 37 1.16 13.16 -16.13
C SER A 37 2.20 13.71 -15.14
N ASP A 38 2.58 14.98 -15.26
CA ASP A 38 3.43 15.65 -14.26
C ASP A 38 2.83 15.55 -12.85
N HIS A 39 1.49 15.59 -12.75
CA HIS A 39 0.76 15.35 -11.51
C HIS A 39 0.94 13.92 -10.99
N GLY A 40 0.80 12.92 -11.85
CA GLY A 40 1.03 11.51 -11.48
C GLY A 40 2.47 11.23 -11.04
N ILE A 41 3.46 11.94 -11.61
CA ILE A 41 4.85 11.86 -11.15
C ILE A 41 4.97 12.40 -9.71
N ASN A 42 4.31 13.51 -9.39
CA ASN A 42 4.31 14.05 -8.02
C ASN A 42 3.64 13.08 -7.04
N GLN A 43 2.47 12.53 -7.37
CA GLN A 43 1.80 11.51 -6.55
C GLN A 43 2.71 10.30 -6.30
N SER A 44 3.42 9.84 -7.33
CA SER A 44 4.37 8.72 -7.22
C SER A 44 5.53 9.03 -6.25
N GLN A 45 6.02 10.27 -6.25
CA GLN A 45 7.05 10.73 -5.31
C GLN A 45 6.51 10.83 -3.88
N GLU A 46 5.27 11.30 -3.71
CA GLU A 46 4.59 11.37 -2.41
C GLU A 46 4.40 9.97 -1.80
N LEU A 47 3.95 9.00 -2.60
CA LEU A 47 3.88 7.59 -2.20
C LEU A 47 5.27 7.04 -1.84
N ALA A 48 6.31 7.34 -2.63
CA ALA A 48 7.67 6.92 -2.32
C ALA A 48 8.16 7.48 -0.98
N HIS A 49 7.92 8.76 -0.71
CA HIS A 49 8.28 9.41 0.56
C HIS A 49 7.51 8.83 1.74
N TYR A 50 6.22 8.54 1.56
CA TYR A 50 5.42 7.85 2.56
C TYR A 50 6.00 6.46 2.87
N LEU A 51 6.29 5.65 1.85
CA LEU A 51 6.90 4.33 2.02
C LEU A 51 8.29 4.39 2.66
N LEU A 52 9.05 5.47 2.46
CA LEU A 52 10.33 5.69 3.13
C LEU A 52 10.16 6.08 4.62
N SER A 53 9.00 6.63 4.99
CA SER A 53 8.69 7.02 6.38
C SER A 53 8.11 5.90 7.22
N VAL A 54 7.51 4.87 6.60
CA VAL A 54 7.00 3.71 7.34
C VAL A 54 8.13 2.83 7.83
N ASP A 55 7.87 2.09 8.90
CA ASP A 55 8.83 1.15 9.47
C ASP A 55 8.98 -0.13 8.63
N THR A 56 7.86 -0.66 8.14
CA THR A 56 7.84 -1.87 7.30
C THR A 56 7.95 -1.49 5.83
N GLN A 57 9.16 -1.24 5.36
CA GLN A 57 9.41 -0.90 3.96
C GLN A 57 9.40 -2.14 3.07
N PRO A 58 8.88 -2.06 1.83
CA PRO A 58 8.99 -3.14 0.86
C PRO A 58 10.45 -3.47 0.57
N ASP A 59 10.73 -4.77 0.43
CA ASP A 59 12.03 -5.31 0.05
C ASP A 59 12.16 -5.36 -1.49
N ILE A 60 11.05 -5.60 -2.19
CA ILE A 60 10.96 -5.61 -3.66
C ILE A 60 9.65 -4.97 -4.16
N ILE A 61 9.64 -4.56 -5.43
CA ILE A 61 8.41 -4.19 -6.15
C ILE A 61 8.14 -5.22 -7.25
N ILE A 62 6.93 -5.77 -7.30
CA ILE A 62 6.42 -6.54 -8.44
C ILE A 62 5.39 -5.66 -9.15
N THR A 63 5.63 -5.31 -10.41
CA THR A 63 4.82 -4.33 -11.14
C THR A 63 4.19 -4.94 -12.39
N SER A 64 2.99 -4.46 -12.69
CA SER A 64 2.38 -4.61 -14.01
C SER A 64 3.32 -4.07 -15.10
N PRO A 65 3.39 -4.72 -16.28
CA PRO A 65 4.23 -4.28 -17.40
C PRO A 65 3.67 -3.09 -18.19
N PHE A 66 2.53 -2.51 -17.78
CA PHE A 66 2.03 -1.26 -18.36
C PHE A 66 2.93 -0.09 -17.96
N TYR A 67 3.17 0.84 -18.89
CA TYR A 67 4.15 1.91 -18.73
C TYR A 67 3.89 2.76 -17.47
N SER A 68 2.63 3.10 -17.19
CA SER A 68 2.24 3.90 -16.01
C SER A 68 2.60 3.22 -14.67
N CYS A 69 2.48 1.89 -14.60
CA CYS A 69 2.83 1.12 -13.41
C CYS A 69 4.35 1.07 -13.23
N VAL A 70 5.11 0.87 -14.31
CA VAL A 70 6.58 0.88 -14.27
C VAL A 70 7.12 2.26 -13.91
N GLU A 71 6.53 3.34 -14.44
CA GLU A 71 6.93 4.72 -14.13
C GLU A 71 6.62 5.11 -12.68
N THR A 72 5.47 4.68 -12.14
CA THR A 72 5.15 4.83 -10.72
C THR A 72 6.18 4.07 -9.87
N SER A 73 6.46 2.81 -10.21
CA SER A 73 7.43 1.95 -9.52
C SER A 73 8.84 2.51 -9.56
N GLN A 74 9.26 3.12 -10.68
CA GLN A 74 10.57 3.75 -10.82
C GLN A 74 10.77 4.86 -9.77
N CYS A 75 9.76 5.68 -9.52
CA CYS A 75 9.86 6.75 -8.52
C CYS A 75 10.10 6.19 -7.11
N ILE A 76 9.42 5.09 -6.78
CA ILE A 76 9.54 4.40 -5.49
C ILE A 76 10.90 3.70 -5.37
N ALA A 77 11.24 2.88 -6.37
CA ALA A 77 12.46 2.08 -6.40
C ALA A 77 13.73 2.93 -6.29
N LYS A 78 13.78 4.08 -6.97
CA LYS A 78 14.92 5.01 -6.88
C LYS A 78 15.10 5.60 -5.48
N LEU A 79 14.01 5.79 -4.74
CA LEU A 79 14.08 6.41 -3.40
C LEU A 79 14.39 5.38 -2.31
N LEU A 80 13.80 4.19 -2.42
CA LEU A 80 14.00 3.08 -1.47
C LEU A 80 15.22 2.21 -1.78
N ASP A 81 15.80 2.34 -2.99
CA ASP A 81 16.91 1.52 -3.50
C ASP A 81 16.59 0.01 -3.47
N ILE A 82 15.45 -0.36 -4.07
CA ILE A 82 14.93 -1.73 -4.12
C ILE A 82 14.68 -2.19 -5.56
N PRO A 83 14.78 -3.51 -5.86
CA PRO A 83 14.60 -4.03 -7.21
C PRO A 83 13.12 -4.03 -7.65
N VAL A 84 12.91 -3.90 -8.96
CA VAL A 84 11.60 -3.96 -9.60
C VAL A 84 11.55 -5.12 -10.59
N TYR A 85 10.53 -5.97 -10.45
CA TYR A 85 10.29 -7.12 -11.31
C TYR A 85 8.96 -6.98 -12.04
N LEU A 86 8.93 -7.37 -13.32
CA LEU A 86 7.70 -7.38 -14.11
C LEU A 86 6.91 -8.68 -13.89
N ASP A 87 5.60 -8.56 -13.77
CA ASP A 87 4.71 -9.72 -13.80
C ASP A 87 3.42 -9.42 -14.59
N ASN A 88 3.18 -10.22 -15.63
CA ASN A 88 2.00 -10.10 -16.50
C ASN A 88 0.69 -10.37 -15.75
N GLY A 89 0.72 -11.13 -14.65
CA GLY A 89 -0.40 -11.43 -13.78
C GLY A 89 -0.96 -10.20 -13.08
N LEU A 90 -0.20 -9.09 -13.03
CA LEU A 90 -0.64 -7.76 -12.58
C LEU A 90 -1.15 -6.87 -13.73
N GLY A 91 -1.25 -7.39 -14.95
CA GLY A 91 -1.78 -6.70 -16.12
C GLY A 91 -3.21 -6.21 -15.93
N ASN A 92 -3.56 -5.09 -16.57
CA ASN A 92 -4.88 -4.45 -16.48
C ASN A 92 -6.01 -5.42 -16.88
N TRP A 93 -7.21 -5.14 -16.38
CA TRP A 93 -8.42 -5.86 -16.74
C TRP A 93 -9.11 -5.20 -17.93
N PHE A 94 -9.34 -5.97 -19.00
CA PHE A 94 -10.19 -5.58 -20.12
C PHE A 94 -11.44 -6.45 -20.11
N SER A 95 -12.61 -5.85 -19.92
CA SER A 95 -13.87 -6.60 -19.85
C SER A 95 -14.25 -7.18 -21.21
N LYS A 96 -14.65 -8.46 -21.24
CA LYS A 96 -15.22 -9.10 -22.46
C LYS A 96 -16.50 -8.40 -22.95
N ASN A 97 -17.18 -7.70 -22.06
CA ASN A 97 -18.42 -6.98 -22.37
C ASN A 97 -18.18 -5.55 -22.86
N SER A 98 -16.92 -5.13 -22.92
CA SER A 98 -16.51 -3.82 -23.43
C SER A 98 -16.27 -3.86 -24.94
N ASN A 99 -16.52 -2.73 -25.62
CA ASN A 99 -16.03 -2.49 -26.98
C ASN A 99 -14.61 -1.88 -27.00
N SER A 100 -13.94 -1.80 -25.85
CA SER A 100 -12.60 -1.23 -25.73
C SER A 100 -11.55 -2.10 -26.42
N GLU A 101 -10.58 -1.46 -27.04
CA GLU A 101 -9.46 -2.15 -27.67
C GLU A 101 -8.55 -2.78 -26.59
N ILE A 102 -8.35 -4.10 -26.69
CA ILE A 102 -7.48 -4.83 -25.76
C ILE A 102 -6.04 -4.45 -26.05
N THR A 103 -5.41 -3.85 -25.04
CA THR A 103 -4.01 -3.44 -25.11
C THR A 103 -3.14 -4.50 -24.46
N LYS A 104 -2.16 -5.00 -25.21
CA LYS A 104 -1.12 -5.89 -24.65
C LYS A 104 0.09 -5.05 -24.27
N PRO A 105 0.67 -5.24 -23.08
CA PRO A 105 1.84 -4.48 -22.64
C PRO A 105 3.09 -4.83 -23.45
N ALA A 106 4.11 -3.99 -23.34
CA ALA A 106 5.40 -4.21 -23.97
C ALA A 106 6.19 -5.35 -23.27
N ASP A 107 7.16 -5.90 -23.99
CA ASP A 107 8.07 -6.90 -23.43
C ASP A 107 9.14 -6.26 -22.52
N PHE A 108 9.86 -7.13 -21.81
CA PHE A 108 10.94 -6.73 -20.90
C PHE A 108 12.01 -5.89 -21.60
N ASP A 109 12.47 -6.29 -22.78
CA ASP A 109 13.54 -5.60 -23.51
C ASP A 109 13.16 -4.17 -23.88
N THR A 110 11.91 -3.97 -24.34
CA THR A 110 11.37 -2.65 -24.66
C THR A 110 11.27 -1.78 -23.40
N LEU A 111 10.70 -2.31 -22.31
CA LEU A 111 10.55 -1.57 -21.06
C LEU A 111 11.90 -1.26 -20.41
N ASN A 112 12.84 -2.21 -20.41
CA ASN A 112 14.18 -2.01 -19.86
C ASN A 112 14.98 -0.96 -20.65
N SER A 113 14.75 -0.86 -21.96
CA SER A 113 15.32 0.22 -22.78
C SER A 113 14.76 1.61 -22.41
N LEU A 114 13.51 1.67 -21.95
CA LEU A 114 12.85 2.91 -21.53
C LEU A 114 13.14 3.27 -20.06
N PHE A 115 13.34 2.26 -19.21
CA PHE A 115 13.60 2.37 -17.77
C PHE A 115 14.92 1.70 -17.39
N PRO A 116 16.07 2.16 -17.92
CA PRO A 116 17.35 1.56 -17.61
C PRO A 116 17.64 1.61 -16.11
N ASP A 117 18.29 0.56 -15.60
CA ASP A 117 18.70 0.40 -14.20
C ASP A 117 17.55 0.24 -13.17
N VAL A 118 16.29 0.24 -13.62
CA VAL A 118 15.12 0.03 -12.74
C VAL A 118 14.72 -1.44 -12.69
N LEU A 119 14.57 -2.04 -13.86
CA LEU A 119 14.03 -3.39 -13.99
C LEU A 119 15.13 -4.43 -13.79
N LYS A 120 14.82 -5.46 -13.00
CA LYS A 120 15.62 -6.67 -12.89
C LYS A 120 14.99 -7.77 -13.74
N ASP A 121 15.82 -8.68 -14.22
CA ASP A 121 15.40 -9.80 -15.06
C ASP A 121 14.37 -10.69 -14.32
N SER A 122 13.63 -11.50 -15.07
CA SER A 122 12.34 -12.11 -14.72
C SER A 122 12.35 -13.19 -13.62
N GLU A 123 13.24 -13.09 -12.62
CA GLU A 123 13.40 -14.06 -11.54
C GLU A 123 12.10 -14.29 -10.74
N HIS A 124 11.18 -13.31 -10.72
CA HIS A 124 9.93 -13.38 -9.95
C HIS A 124 8.65 -13.38 -10.79
N SER A 125 8.70 -13.73 -12.08
CA SER A 125 7.49 -13.84 -12.90
C SER A 125 6.72 -15.13 -12.61
N THR A 126 5.42 -15.00 -12.33
CA THR A 126 4.49 -16.12 -12.13
C THR A 126 4.09 -16.83 -13.42
N ASN A 127 4.39 -16.25 -14.58
CA ASN A 127 3.87 -16.67 -15.90
C ASN A 127 2.33 -16.72 -15.99
N VAL A 128 1.63 -16.08 -15.06
CA VAL A 128 0.18 -15.88 -15.12
C VAL A 128 -0.07 -14.71 -16.08
N GLU A 129 -1.01 -14.86 -17.01
CA GLU A 129 -1.30 -13.83 -18.00
C GLU A 129 -2.81 -13.53 -18.08
N PRO A 130 -3.21 -12.28 -18.36
CA PRO A 130 -4.58 -11.95 -18.72
C PRO A 130 -4.99 -12.67 -20.01
N LEU A 131 -6.27 -13.02 -20.11
CA LEU A 131 -6.81 -13.60 -21.34
C LEU A 131 -6.72 -12.60 -22.51
N SER A 132 -6.29 -13.10 -23.67
CA SER A 132 -6.01 -12.26 -24.85
C SER A 132 -7.25 -11.61 -25.48
N ASP A 133 -8.44 -12.15 -25.20
CA ASP A 133 -9.74 -11.69 -25.68
C ASP A 133 -10.55 -10.98 -24.58
N GLY A 134 -9.89 -10.56 -23.50
CA GLY A 134 -10.51 -9.92 -22.34
C GLY A 134 -10.95 -10.94 -21.29
N GLU A 135 -11.43 -10.46 -20.14
CA GLU A 135 -11.86 -11.30 -19.02
C GLU A 135 -13.25 -10.86 -18.51
N THR A 136 -14.10 -11.81 -18.16
CA THR A 136 -15.24 -11.56 -17.26
C THR A 136 -14.74 -11.25 -15.84
N LYS A 137 -15.57 -10.70 -14.96
CA LYS A 137 -15.18 -10.48 -13.54
C LYS A 137 -14.68 -11.77 -12.88
N LYS A 138 -15.32 -12.91 -13.18
CA LYS A 138 -14.98 -14.21 -12.61
C LYS A 138 -13.64 -14.73 -13.12
N GLU A 139 -13.33 -14.51 -14.39
CA GLU A 139 -12.03 -14.83 -14.98
C GLU A 139 -10.92 -13.95 -14.39
N LEU A 140 -11.16 -12.64 -14.27
CA LEU A 140 -10.25 -11.72 -13.55
C LEU A 140 -9.96 -12.19 -12.13
N PHE A 141 -11.01 -12.54 -11.38
CA PHE A 141 -10.87 -13.02 -10.01
C PHE A 141 -10.05 -14.30 -9.92
N SER A 142 -10.29 -15.24 -10.85
CA SER A 142 -9.56 -16.51 -10.93
C SER A 142 -8.10 -16.31 -11.35
N ARG A 143 -7.81 -15.35 -12.24
CA ARG A 143 -6.44 -14.96 -12.59
C ARG A 143 -5.72 -14.41 -11.36
N CYS A 144 -6.34 -13.48 -10.64
CA CYS A 144 -5.75 -12.88 -9.45
C CYS A 144 -5.50 -13.92 -8.34
N HIS A 145 -6.41 -14.90 -8.20
CA HIS A 145 -6.22 -16.05 -7.32
C HIS A 145 -4.95 -16.84 -7.68
N ASN A 146 -4.84 -17.27 -8.94
CA ASN A 146 -3.70 -18.04 -9.43
C ASN A 146 -2.39 -17.26 -9.32
N PHE A 147 -2.41 -15.95 -9.60
CA PHE A 147 -1.29 -15.06 -9.43
C PHE A 147 -0.81 -15.02 -7.97
N VAL A 148 -1.72 -14.75 -7.02
CA VAL A 148 -1.38 -14.68 -5.58
C VAL A 148 -0.78 -15.98 -5.08
N ASP A 149 -1.41 -17.12 -5.40
CA ASP A 149 -0.94 -18.43 -4.94
C ASP A 149 0.44 -18.77 -5.55
N THR A 150 0.64 -18.51 -6.84
CA THR A 150 1.91 -18.78 -7.52
C THR A 150 3.04 -17.88 -7.00
N MET A 151 2.77 -16.58 -6.88
CA MET A 151 3.74 -15.59 -6.39
C MET A 151 4.19 -15.92 -4.97
N LEU A 152 3.25 -16.23 -4.07
CA LEU A 152 3.57 -16.61 -2.70
C LEU A 152 4.35 -17.92 -2.64
N GLN A 153 4.02 -18.92 -3.45
CA GLN A 153 4.76 -20.18 -3.52
C GLN A 153 6.21 -19.97 -4.00
N GLN A 154 6.41 -19.16 -5.04
CA GLN A 154 7.74 -18.83 -5.58
C GLN A 154 8.57 -18.09 -4.53
N LEU A 155 8.05 -16.98 -3.98
CA LEU A 155 8.79 -16.17 -2.99
C LEU A 155 9.14 -16.98 -1.73
N ASN A 156 8.19 -17.74 -1.18
CA ASN A 156 8.45 -18.55 0.02
C ASN A 156 9.49 -19.65 -0.19
N LYS A 157 9.66 -20.12 -1.44
CA LYS A 157 10.57 -21.21 -1.78
C LYS A 157 11.96 -20.69 -2.13
N GLU A 158 12.03 -19.59 -2.88
CA GLU A 158 13.26 -19.15 -3.56
C GLU A 158 13.89 -17.93 -2.89
N HIS A 159 13.11 -17.16 -2.11
CA HIS A 159 13.55 -15.89 -1.51
C HIS A 159 13.16 -15.76 -0.03
N PRO A 160 13.82 -16.53 0.87
CA PRO A 160 13.54 -16.51 2.31
C PRO A 160 13.88 -15.17 3.00
N ASP A 161 14.57 -14.27 2.31
CA ASP A 161 14.94 -12.93 2.74
C ASP A 161 13.85 -11.87 2.46
N ILE A 162 12.91 -12.16 1.56
CA ILE A 162 11.85 -11.22 1.17
C ILE A 162 10.66 -11.36 2.12
N SER A 163 10.51 -10.39 3.01
CA SER A 163 9.43 -10.37 4.03
C SER A 163 8.27 -9.47 3.65
N THR A 164 8.54 -8.41 2.88
CA THR A 164 7.59 -7.36 2.54
C THR A 164 7.67 -7.06 1.05
N ILE A 165 6.54 -7.10 0.35
CA ILE A 165 6.48 -6.80 -1.08
C ILE A 165 5.53 -5.65 -1.37
N LEU A 166 5.80 -4.90 -2.45
CA LEU A 166 4.86 -3.94 -3.04
C LEU A 166 4.40 -4.46 -4.41
N LEU A 167 3.10 -4.61 -4.57
CA LEU A 167 2.46 -4.92 -5.85
C LEU A 167 1.96 -3.60 -6.49
N MET A 168 2.47 -3.26 -7.68
CA MET A 168 2.03 -2.09 -8.44
C MET A 168 1.14 -2.51 -9.61
N THR A 169 -0.13 -2.08 -9.59
CA THR A 169 -1.13 -2.58 -10.54
C THR A 169 -2.25 -1.57 -10.84
N HIS A 170 -3.36 -2.05 -11.40
CA HIS A 170 -4.52 -1.28 -11.84
C HIS A 170 -5.68 -1.44 -10.87
N ALA A 171 -6.65 -0.51 -10.89
CA ALA A 171 -7.76 -0.51 -9.93
C ALA A 171 -8.51 -1.85 -9.79
N PRO A 172 -8.99 -2.49 -10.89
CA PRO A 172 -9.74 -3.74 -10.78
C PRO A 172 -8.90 -4.89 -10.22
N VAL A 173 -7.63 -4.94 -10.61
CA VAL A 173 -6.67 -5.98 -10.22
C VAL A 173 -6.27 -5.80 -8.76
N LYS A 174 -6.01 -4.56 -8.30
CA LYS A 174 -5.76 -4.23 -6.89
C LYS A 174 -6.87 -4.78 -5.99
N ILE A 175 -8.12 -4.51 -6.34
CA ILE A 175 -9.27 -5.00 -5.56
C ILE A 175 -9.40 -6.51 -5.64
N ALA A 176 -9.31 -7.11 -6.83
CA ALA A 176 -9.43 -8.55 -6.99
C ALA A 176 -8.34 -9.33 -6.22
N ILE A 177 -7.10 -8.80 -6.17
CA ILE A 177 -6.03 -9.36 -5.33
C ILE A 177 -6.38 -9.22 -3.84
N GLY A 178 -6.82 -8.04 -3.40
CA GLY A 178 -7.20 -7.81 -2.00
C GLY A 178 -8.31 -8.77 -1.53
N LEU A 179 -9.34 -8.96 -2.34
CA LEU A 179 -10.44 -9.90 -2.05
C LEU A 179 -9.95 -11.37 -2.01
N ASN A 180 -9.01 -11.74 -2.88
CA ASN A 180 -8.38 -13.07 -2.87
C ASN A 180 -7.53 -13.30 -1.62
N LEU A 181 -6.77 -12.29 -1.16
CA LEU A 181 -6.00 -12.37 0.07
C LEU A 181 -6.91 -12.55 1.30
N LEU A 182 -8.06 -11.88 1.31
CA LEU A 182 -9.11 -12.03 2.32
C LEU A 182 -9.90 -13.35 2.21
N LYS A 183 -9.61 -14.19 1.21
CA LYS A 183 -10.29 -15.46 0.94
C LYS A 183 -11.81 -15.31 0.74
N LEU A 184 -12.22 -14.21 0.12
CA LEU A 184 -13.61 -14.01 -0.31
C LEU A 184 -13.89 -14.76 -1.63
N GLU A 185 -15.16 -14.94 -1.98
CA GLU A 185 -15.58 -15.82 -3.08
C GLU A 185 -15.56 -15.14 -4.46
N ASP A 186 -15.77 -13.83 -4.51
CA ASP A 186 -15.96 -13.07 -5.76
C ASP A 186 -15.70 -11.56 -5.57
N CYS A 187 -15.69 -10.83 -6.69
CA CYS A 187 -15.45 -9.38 -6.75
C CYS A 187 -16.59 -8.50 -6.20
N ASP A 188 -17.79 -9.05 -5.99
CA ASP A 188 -18.99 -8.29 -5.61
C ASP A 188 -19.30 -8.38 -4.09
N ARG A 189 -18.42 -9.03 -3.31
CA ARG A 189 -18.53 -9.15 -1.86
C ARG A 189 -18.11 -7.88 -1.12
N THR A 190 -18.81 -7.60 -0.03
CA THR A 190 -18.41 -6.62 0.97
C THR A 190 -17.35 -7.23 1.89
N ILE A 191 -16.51 -6.40 2.49
CA ILE A 191 -15.41 -6.85 3.36
C ILE A 191 -15.85 -7.05 4.81
N ASP A 192 -17.02 -6.52 5.18
CA ASP A 192 -17.60 -6.62 6.52
C ASP A 192 -19.15 -6.52 6.51
N GLU A 193 -19.74 -6.54 7.70
CA GLU A 193 -21.18 -6.44 7.95
C GLU A 193 -21.74 -5.04 7.67
N ASP A 194 -20.89 -4.01 7.73
CA ASP A 194 -21.24 -2.61 7.45
C ASP A 194 -21.31 -2.30 5.95
N SER A 195 -21.19 -3.33 5.12
CA SER A 195 -21.22 -3.25 3.65
C SER A 195 -20.07 -2.44 3.05
N ASN A 196 -18.93 -2.35 3.74
CA ASN A 196 -17.75 -1.71 3.18
C ASN A 196 -17.21 -2.52 1.99
N VAL A 197 -16.57 -1.83 1.06
CA VAL A 197 -15.94 -2.43 -0.13
C VAL A 197 -14.48 -2.01 -0.22
N LEU A 198 -13.69 -2.79 -0.97
CA LEU A 198 -12.36 -2.34 -1.35
C LEU A 198 -12.46 -1.23 -2.39
N LYS A 199 -11.69 -0.16 -2.17
CA LYS A 199 -11.59 1.00 -3.04
C LYS A 199 -10.17 1.08 -3.62
N ALA A 200 -10.05 1.59 -4.84
CA ALA A 200 -8.79 1.73 -5.54
C ALA A 200 -8.68 3.08 -6.24
N SER A 201 -8.47 4.12 -5.45
CA SER A 201 -8.16 5.48 -5.91
C SER A 201 -6.75 5.56 -6.49
N VAL A 202 -6.49 6.61 -7.25
CA VAL A 202 -5.20 6.81 -7.94
C VAL A 202 -4.08 6.92 -6.92
N CYS A 203 -2.98 6.19 -7.15
CA CYS A 203 -1.83 6.14 -6.24
C CYS A 203 -2.17 5.74 -4.78
N SER A 204 -3.33 5.12 -4.52
CA SER A 204 -3.70 4.67 -3.18
C SER A 204 -2.99 3.38 -2.78
N LEU A 205 -2.81 3.19 -1.47
CA LEU A 205 -2.09 2.05 -0.90
C LEU A 205 -2.98 1.19 -0.01
N ASP A 206 -2.97 -0.12 -0.25
CA ASP A 206 -3.47 -1.12 0.68
C ASP A 206 -2.31 -1.83 1.40
N ARG A 207 -2.58 -2.37 2.59
CA ARG A 207 -1.65 -3.23 3.32
C ARG A 207 -2.38 -4.45 3.86
N PHE A 208 -1.77 -5.61 3.63
CA PHE A 208 -2.17 -6.89 4.18
C PHE A 208 -1.02 -7.48 5.00
N GLN A 209 -1.34 -8.01 6.17
CA GLN A 209 -0.39 -8.62 7.10
C GLN A 209 -0.80 -10.07 7.37
N SER A 210 0.16 -10.98 7.36
CA SER A 210 -0.09 -12.39 7.66
C SER A 210 -0.47 -12.55 9.13
N SER A 211 -1.51 -13.34 9.42
CA SER A 211 -2.00 -13.57 10.78
C SER A 211 -1.02 -14.32 11.70
N ARG A 212 0.06 -14.91 11.15
CA ARG A 212 1.14 -15.50 11.94
C ARG A 212 2.10 -14.46 12.52
N PHE A 213 2.07 -13.24 11.99
CA PHE A 213 2.96 -12.16 12.44
C PHE A 213 2.48 -11.65 13.80
N GLY A 214 3.23 -11.98 14.87
CA GLY A 214 2.92 -11.61 16.26
C GLY A 214 2.65 -12.78 17.20
N MET A 215 2.62 -14.02 16.72
CA MET A 215 2.51 -15.23 17.57
C MET A 215 3.86 -15.93 17.83
N GLU A 216 4.97 -15.44 17.26
CA GLU A 216 6.29 -16.10 17.32
C GLU A 216 7.06 -15.83 18.64
N GLU A 217 6.51 -15.13 19.63
CA GLU A 217 7.19 -14.86 20.92
C GLU A 217 6.79 -15.78 22.10
N ASP A 218 5.82 -16.69 21.93
CA ASP A 218 5.31 -17.55 23.02
C ASP A 218 5.58 -19.07 22.86
N GLU A 219 6.36 -19.50 21.86
CA GLU A 219 6.77 -20.92 21.73
C GLU A 219 8.08 -21.20 22.49
N ASP A 220 8.07 -21.01 23.82
CA ASP A 220 9.04 -21.63 24.73
C ASP A 220 8.40 -22.89 25.36
N ASP A 221 9.02 -24.04 25.07
CA ASP A 221 8.98 -25.33 25.77
C ASP A 221 7.61 -25.94 26.17
N ASP A 222 7.11 -26.87 25.34
CA ASP A 222 6.46 -28.10 25.83
C ASP A 222 6.58 -29.22 24.76
N GLU A 223 7.78 -29.80 24.64
CA GLU A 223 7.96 -31.12 24.02
C GLU A 223 7.41 -32.20 24.96
N GLU A 224 6.10 -32.44 25.00
CA GLU A 224 5.52 -33.69 25.50
C GLU A 224 4.04 -33.81 25.06
N ASP A 225 3.77 -34.44 23.92
CA ASP A 225 3.03 -35.72 23.85
C ASP A 225 2.73 -36.10 22.38
N ALA A 226 3.64 -36.86 21.77
CA ALA A 226 3.45 -37.43 20.44
C ALA A 226 2.65 -38.74 20.54
N ASN A 227 1.34 -38.66 20.81
CA ASN A 227 0.38 -39.69 20.43
C ASN A 227 -1.06 -39.27 20.72
N GLU A 228 -1.73 -38.63 19.76
CA GLU A 228 -3.16 -38.86 19.63
C GLU A 228 -3.64 -38.83 18.17
N THR A 229 -4.51 -39.80 17.90
CA THR A 229 -4.88 -40.30 16.58
C THR A 229 -5.93 -39.40 15.95
N VAL A 230 -5.74 -39.09 14.67
CA VAL A 230 -6.65 -38.37 13.76
C VAL A 230 -8.12 -38.76 13.92
N THR A 231 -8.98 -37.83 14.33
CA THR A 231 -10.37 -37.70 13.83
C THR A 231 -10.88 -36.25 13.99
N ASN A 232 -11.54 -35.75 12.93
CA ASN A 232 -12.25 -34.46 12.79
C ASN A 232 -11.42 -33.21 12.41
N GLY A 233 -11.13 -33.10 11.11
CA GLY A 233 -11.53 -31.91 10.33
C GLY A 233 -10.93 -30.54 10.65
N THR A 234 -9.91 -30.44 11.50
CA THR A 234 -9.16 -29.18 11.63
C THR A 234 -8.14 -29.12 10.50
N GLN A 235 -8.50 -28.47 9.40
CA GLN A 235 -7.48 -28.01 8.45
C GLN A 235 -6.45 -27.20 9.25
N PRO A 236 -5.14 -27.37 9.01
CA PRO A 236 -4.13 -26.53 9.64
C PRO A 236 -4.53 -25.06 9.41
N MET A 237 -4.50 -24.23 10.44
CA MET A 237 -4.88 -22.82 10.40
C MET A 237 -4.29 -22.18 9.13
N SER A 238 -5.12 -22.05 8.10
CA SER A 238 -4.67 -21.65 6.77
C SER A 238 -4.14 -20.23 6.87
N ASP A 239 -2.99 -19.94 6.26
CA ASP A 239 -2.37 -18.61 6.23
C ASP A 239 -3.42 -17.54 5.91
N ARG A 240 -3.90 -16.83 6.95
CA ARG A 240 -4.96 -15.83 6.83
C ARG A 240 -4.30 -14.47 6.73
N TRP A 241 -4.71 -13.67 5.76
CA TRP A 241 -4.29 -12.28 5.65
C TRP A 241 -5.30 -11.37 6.35
N ILE A 242 -4.78 -10.38 7.06
CA ILE A 242 -5.57 -9.32 7.70
C ILE A 242 -5.27 -8.03 6.95
N MET A 243 -6.32 -7.37 6.45
CA MET A 243 -6.16 -6.04 5.88
C MET A 243 -5.98 -5.01 7.01
N THR A 244 -4.88 -4.27 6.98
CA THR A 244 -4.54 -3.25 7.99
C THR A 244 -4.56 -1.83 7.43
N MET A 245 -4.71 -1.68 6.12
CA MET A 245 -4.85 -0.39 5.45
C MET A 245 -5.68 -0.59 4.19
N ASN A 246 -6.76 0.17 4.03
CA ASN A 246 -7.65 0.15 2.87
C ASN A 246 -7.65 1.53 2.21
N ASN A 247 -7.10 1.63 1.00
CA ASN A 247 -7.12 2.81 0.15
C ASN A 247 -6.57 4.06 0.85
N ASN A 248 -5.41 3.95 1.50
CA ASN A 248 -4.77 5.11 2.11
C ASN A 248 -4.30 6.08 1.03
N ILE A 249 -4.68 7.35 1.18
CA ILE A 249 -4.33 8.47 0.31
C ILE A 249 -3.89 9.70 1.12
N GLU A 250 -3.69 9.56 2.44
CA GLU A 250 -3.43 10.70 3.33
C GLU A 250 -2.11 11.41 3.04
N TYR A 251 -1.17 10.71 2.42
CA TYR A 251 0.12 11.23 1.96
C TYR A 251 0.03 12.02 0.64
N LEU A 252 -1.08 11.92 -0.09
CA LEU A 252 -1.30 12.67 -1.32
C LEU A 252 -1.78 14.08 -0.98
N ARG A 253 -1.15 15.10 -1.56
CA ARG A 253 -1.51 16.51 -1.26
C ARG A 253 -2.90 16.89 -1.74
N ASP A 254 -3.27 16.42 -2.92
CA ASP A 254 -4.56 16.69 -3.54
C ASP A 254 -5.65 15.68 -3.12
N GLY A 255 -5.31 14.75 -2.22
CA GLY A 255 -6.24 13.80 -1.64
C GLY A 255 -6.69 12.71 -2.60
N GLU A 256 -7.97 12.34 -2.52
CA GLU A 256 -8.53 11.22 -3.28
C GLU A 256 -8.93 11.64 -4.70
N GLU A 257 -8.40 10.93 -5.69
CA GLU A 257 -8.75 11.12 -7.10
C GLU A 257 -9.15 9.82 -7.77
N ARG A 258 -10.12 9.92 -8.70
CA ARG A 258 -10.70 8.81 -9.50
C ARG A 258 -10.86 7.51 -8.70
N PRO A 259 -11.64 7.52 -7.60
CA PRO A 259 -11.92 6.30 -6.85
C PRO A 259 -12.60 5.27 -7.77
N TRP A 260 -12.21 4.00 -7.60
CA TRP A 260 -12.79 2.91 -8.36
C TRP A 260 -13.11 1.75 -7.41
N TYR A 261 -14.25 1.10 -7.63
CA TYR A 261 -14.71 -0.08 -6.89
C TYR A 261 -15.66 -0.90 -7.78
N PHE A 262 -15.80 -2.20 -7.52
CA PHE A 262 -16.80 -3.01 -8.22
C PHE A 262 -18.21 -2.58 -7.75
N LYS A 263 -19.03 -2.05 -8.66
CA LYS A 263 -20.44 -1.75 -8.37
C LYS A 263 -21.26 -3.03 -8.32
N LYS A 264 -22.07 -3.18 -7.28
CA LYS A 264 -23.07 -4.25 -7.16
C LYS A 264 -24.26 -3.90 -8.05
N ASN A 265 -24.37 -4.55 -9.20
CA ASN A 265 -25.49 -4.28 -10.10
C ASN A 265 -26.76 -4.94 -9.57
N ILE A 266 -27.84 -4.16 -9.44
CA ILE A 266 -29.16 -4.63 -8.96
C ILE A 266 -29.82 -5.56 -10.00
N ASP A 267 -29.37 -5.54 -11.26
CA ASP A 267 -29.95 -6.27 -12.40
C ASP A 267 -29.03 -7.34 -13.01
N GLY A 268 -27.85 -7.59 -12.43
CA GLY A 268 -26.90 -8.61 -12.90
C GLY A 268 -26.19 -8.29 -14.23
N THR A 269 -26.30 -7.06 -14.74
CA THR A 269 -25.45 -6.60 -15.85
C THR A 269 -24.03 -6.33 -15.33
N GLU A 270 -22.97 -6.56 -16.11
CA GLU A 270 -21.59 -6.22 -15.73
C GLU A 270 -21.27 -4.78 -16.17
N ASN A 271 -21.77 -3.77 -15.47
CA ASN A 271 -21.27 -2.41 -15.69
C ASN A 271 -19.87 -2.28 -15.09
N CYS A 272 -18.89 -2.29 -15.98
CA CYS A 272 -17.55 -1.79 -15.73
C CYS A 272 -17.68 -0.26 -15.80
N ASN A 273 -17.26 0.47 -14.77
CA ASN A 273 -17.12 1.92 -14.88
C ASN A 273 -16.00 2.22 -15.89
N GLU A 274 -16.34 2.17 -17.18
CA GLU A 274 -15.45 2.53 -18.29
C GLU A 274 -15.57 4.01 -18.65
N ASN A 275 -16.60 4.69 -18.14
CA ASN A 275 -16.76 6.14 -18.22
C ASN A 275 -16.61 6.75 -16.82
N GLU A 276 -15.48 7.41 -16.61
CA GLU A 276 -14.96 7.89 -15.32
C GLU A 276 -15.60 9.19 -14.78
N ASP A 277 -16.74 9.65 -15.33
CA ASP A 277 -17.40 10.87 -14.86
C ASP A 277 -18.84 10.56 -14.45
N VAL A 278 -19.02 9.82 -13.35
CA VAL A 278 -20.28 9.92 -12.62
C VAL A 278 -20.05 11.02 -11.60
N GLU A 279 -20.67 12.18 -11.83
CA GLU A 279 -20.97 13.15 -10.77
C GLU A 279 -21.86 12.43 -9.74
N GLU A 280 -21.25 11.60 -8.89
CA GLU A 280 -21.87 11.20 -7.64
C GLU A 280 -21.97 12.48 -6.82
N ASP A 281 -23.18 12.79 -6.33
CA ASP A 281 -23.42 13.89 -5.40
C ASP A 281 -22.33 13.84 -4.33
N GLN A 282 -21.32 14.71 -4.44
CA GLN A 282 -20.24 14.75 -3.47
C GLN A 282 -20.88 15.24 -2.18
N GLU A 283 -21.26 14.32 -1.30
CA GLU A 283 -21.58 14.67 0.07
C GLU A 283 -20.40 15.49 0.58
N GLU A 284 -20.68 16.74 0.98
CA GLU A 284 -19.65 17.61 1.53
C GLU A 284 -19.11 16.95 2.80
N THR A 285 -17.95 16.32 2.67
CA THR A 285 -17.26 15.65 3.78
C THR A 285 -16.23 16.59 4.37
N GLU A 286 -16.13 16.60 5.69
CA GLU A 286 -15.05 17.27 6.40
C GLU A 286 -14.17 16.24 7.11
N VAL A 287 -12.86 16.51 7.12
CA VAL A 287 -11.87 15.68 7.82
C VAL A 287 -11.44 16.41 9.10
N VAL A 288 -11.60 15.73 10.24
CA VAL A 288 -11.18 16.22 11.56
C VAL A 288 -10.17 15.25 12.18
N TYR A 289 -9.21 15.80 12.91
CA TYR A 289 -8.16 15.02 13.57
C TYR A 289 -8.33 15.06 15.09
N VAL A 290 -8.21 13.89 15.72
CA VAL A 290 -8.27 13.69 17.17
C VAL A 290 -6.98 12.98 17.61
N SER A 291 -6.32 13.47 18.66
CA SER A 291 -5.19 12.74 19.25
C SER A 291 -5.68 11.60 20.15
N VAL A 292 -4.99 10.45 20.12
CA VAL A 292 -5.23 9.34 21.04
C VAL A 292 -4.00 9.18 21.92
N ASP A 293 -4.15 9.50 23.20
CA ASP A 293 -3.04 9.63 24.13
C ASP A 293 -2.96 8.43 25.07
N LEU A 294 -1.76 7.83 25.15
CA LEU A 294 -1.44 6.79 26.12
C LEU A 294 -0.77 7.40 27.35
N ASP A 295 -1.42 7.29 28.52
CA ASP A 295 -0.84 7.73 29.79
C ASP A 295 -0.05 6.58 30.45
N SER A 296 1.23 6.82 30.73
CA SER A 296 2.09 5.87 31.43
C SER A 296 1.87 5.86 32.94
N GLY A 297 1.21 6.88 33.50
CA GLY A 297 1.08 7.08 34.94
C GLY A 297 2.41 7.31 35.66
N SER A 298 3.53 7.45 34.90
CA SER A 298 4.89 7.55 35.40
C SER A 298 5.57 8.80 34.84
N TYR A 299 6.21 9.57 35.71
CA TYR A 299 6.86 10.83 35.34
C TYR A 299 8.09 10.67 34.42
N LYS A 300 8.65 9.45 34.30
CA LYS A 300 9.92 9.21 33.59
C LYS A 300 9.83 8.19 32.46
N GLU A 301 8.75 7.43 32.37
CA GLU A 301 8.63 6.35 31.38
C GLU A 301 7.76 6.79 30.22
N SER A 302 8.35 6.76 29.02
CA SER A 302 7.61 6.91 27.78
C SER A 302 7.03 5.56 27.36
N LEU A 303 5.75 5.51 27.07
CA LEU A 303 5.15 4.36 26.41
C LEU A 303 5.54 4.39 24.93
N SER A 304 5.96 3.24 24.41
CA SER A 304 6.14 2.99 22.99
C SER A 304 5.10 1.99 22.52
N ILE A 305 4.54 2.21 21.34
CA ILE A 305 3.67 1.26 20.65
C ILE A 305 4.55 0.39 19.76
N ASP A 306 4.31 -0.92 19.73
CA ASP A 306 4.93 -1.79 18.74
C ASP A 306 4.58 -1.30 17.33
N LYS A 307 5.57 -1.21 16.44
CA LYS A 307 5.42 -0.70 15.08
C LYS A 307 4.45 -1.53 14.22
N ASN A 308 4.19 -2.77 14.61
CA ASN A 308 3.26 -3.68 13.98
C ASN A 308 1.99 -3.92 14.81
N ALA A 309 1.77 -3.13 15.87
CA ALA A 309 0.57 -3.24 16.69
C ALA A 309 -0.69 -2.98 15.87
N ILE A 310 -1.70 -3.84 16.06
CA ILE A 310 -3.02 -3.65 15.47
C ILE A 310 -3.83 -2.73 16.38
N PHE A 311 -4.41 -1.68 15.80
CA PHE A 311 -5.37 -0.79 16.46
C PHE A 311 -6.80 -1.24 16.16
N GLN A 312 -7.61 -1.46 17.19
CA GLN A 312 -9.05 -1.69 17.07
C GLN A 312 -9.81 -0.75 18.00
N ASN A 313 -10.97 -0.29 17.55
CA ASN A 313 -11.86 0.53 18.34
C ASN A 313 -13.26 -0.07 18.37
N SER A 314 -13.98 0.18 19.46
CA SER A 314 -15.39 -0.16 19.60
C SER A 314 -16.08 0.88 20.49
N GLY A 315 -17.29 1.27 20.11
CA GLY A 315 -18.09 2.18 20.92
C GLY A 315 -17.61 3.64 20.86
N LEU A 316 -17.05 4.11 19.74
CA LEU A 316 -16.62 5.52 19.59
C LEU A 316 -17.77 6.52 19.78
N GLU A 317 -19.02 6.08 19.60
CA GLU A 317 -20.23 6.84 19.89
C GLU A 317 -20.51 7.03 21.40
N ARG A 318 -19.80 6.30 22.26
CA ARG A 318 -19.99 6.31 23.71
C ARG A 318 -19.03 7.28 24.39
N GLU A 319 -19.36 7.65 25.62
CA GLU A 319 -18.49 8.49 26.48
C GLU A 319 -17.17 7.79 26.81
N HIS A 320 -17.20 6.46 26.93
CA HIS A 320 -16.07 5.60 27.25
C HIS A 320 -15.89 4.50 26.19
N PRO A 321 -15.26 4.82 25.05
CA PRO A 321 -14.98 3.82 24.02
C PRO A 321 -13.92 2.83 24.49
N LEU A 322 -13.92 1.62 23.93
CA LEU A 322 -12.88 0.62 24.15
C LEU A 322 -11.92 0.61 22.97
N ILE A 323 -10.62 0.72 23.27
CA ILE A 323 -9.54 0.70 22.29
C ILE A 323 -8.61 -0.47 22.61
N ARG A 324 -8.26 -1.26 21.60
CA ARG A 324 -7.21 -2.30 21.71
C ARG A 324 -6.01 -1.87 20.88
N ILE A 325 -4.82 -1.90 21.46
CA ILE A 325 -3.55 -1.62 20.77
C ILE A 325 -2.60 -2.78 21.04
N GLY A 326 -2.32 -3.58 20.01
CA GLY A 326 -1.67 -4.87 20.17
C GLY A 326 -2.53 -5.78 21.05
N ASP A 327 -1.95 -6.34 22.11
CA ASP A 327 -2.65 -7.22 23.06
C ASP A 327 -3.21 -6.48 24.28
N ARG A 328 -2.99 -5.16 24.36
CA ARG A 328 -3.44 -4.34 25.49
C ARG A 328 -4.79 -3.72 25.21
N LEU A 329 -5.66 -3.76 26.22
CA LEU A 329 -7.00 -3.18 26.18
C LEU A 329 -7.05 -1.90 27.01
N TYR A 330 -7.72 -0.89 26.47
CA TYR A 330 -7.84 0.44 27.05
C TYR A 330 -9.29 0.91 27.03
N GLU A 331 -9.66 1.65 28.07
CA GLU A 331 -10.88 2.46 28.10
C GLU A 331 -10.51 3.92 27.82
N GLY A 332 -11.21 4.53 26.86
CA GLY A 332 -11.02 5.91 26.46
C GLY A 332 -11.88 6.88 27.24
N THR A 333 -11.45 8.14 27.30
CA THR A 333 -12.27 9.26 27.80
C THR A 333 -12.03 10.48 26.92
N TRP A 334 -13.10 11.04 26.37
CA TRP A 334 -13.04 12.22 25.50
C TRP A 334 -12.74 13.49 26.29
N GLN A 335 -11.81 14.30 25.77
CA GLN A 335 -11.40 15.57 26.36
C GLN A 335 -11.21 16.65 25.28
N LYS A 336 -11.61 17.88 25.59
CA LYS A 336 -11.30 19.05 24.75
C LYS A 336 -9.99 19.68 25.15
N LEU A 337 -9.15 20.02 24.17
CA LEU A 337 -7.90 20.73 24.41
C LEU A 337 -8.16 22.21 24.69
N LEU A 338 -7.45 22.75 25.68
CA LEU A 338 -7.35 24.20 25.84
C LEU A 338 -6.34 24.74 24.82
N GLY A 339 -6.85 25.14 23.66
CA GLY A 339 -6.03 25.62 22.53
C GLY A 339 -6.11 24.67 21.34
N THR A 340 -4.98 24.49 20.66
CA THR A 340 -4.85 23.63 19.47
C THR A 340 -3.49 22.97 19.46
N GLU A 341 -3.47 21.69 19.11
CA GLU A 341 -2.26 20.94 18.77
C GLU A 341 -2.11 20.91 17.25
N LEU A 342 -0.88 21.08 16.76
CA LEU A 342 -0.55 21.09 15.33
C LEU A 342 0.47 19.99 15.06
N ALA A 343 0.11 19.03 14.21
CA ALA A 343 1.03 17.99 13.74
C ALA A 343 1.43 18.22 12.28
N PHE A 344 2.70 17.96 11.99
CA PHE A 344 3.35 18.25 10.70
C PHE A 344 3.80 16.92 10.06
N PRO A 345 2.94 16.23 9.27
CA PRO A 345 3.29 14.99 8.60
C PRO A 345 4.52 15.12 7.69
N ASP A 346 4.71 16.27 7.04
CA ASP A 346 5.86 16.54 6.17
C ASP A 346 7.20 16.60 6.94
N SER A 347 7.15 16.64 8.28
CA SER A 347 8.31 16.58 9.18
C SER A 347 8.56 15.16 9.74
N ALA A 348 7.93 14.12 9.20
CA ALA A 348 8.12 12.74 9.64
C ALA A 348 9.59 12.30 9.56
N SER A 349 10.00 11.44 10.52
CA SER A 349 11.32 10.82 10.50
C SER A 349 11.46 9.89 9.30
N ILE A 350 12.55 10.05 8.56
CA ILE A 350 12.81 9.25 7.37
C ILE A 350 13.71 8.07 7.74
N ASN A 351 13.24 6.85 7.44
CA ASN A 351 13.99 5.63 7.67
C ASN A 351 14.72 5.26 6.36
N ARG A 352 16.01 5.54 6.22
CA ARG A 352 16.78 4.98 5.08
C ARG A 352 17.41 3.66 5.50
N LYS A 353 17.12 2.58 4.76
CA LYS A 353 17.91 1.34 4.85
C LYS A 353 19.32 1.65 4.34
N ASP A 354 20.34 1.47 5.18
CA ASP A 354 21.74 1.65 4.78
C ASP A 354 22.17 0.37 4.03
N ASN A 355 22.08 0.38 2.71
CA ASN A 355 22.52 -0.74 1.88
C ASN A 355 24.04 -0.84 1.97
N GLY A 356 24.52 -1.75 2.82
CA GLY A 356 25.93 -1.95 3.15
C GLY A 356 26.81 -2.27 1.95
N LEU A 357 27.25 -1.23 1.23
CA LEU A 357 28.43 -1.23 0.39
C LEU A 357 29.52 -0.48 1.15
N ALA A 358 30.29 -1.24 1.93
CA ALA A 358 31.52 -0.78 2.52
C ALA A 358 32.48 -0.36 1.40
N SER A 359 32.50 0.94 1.09
CA SER A 359 33.66 1.54 0.43
C SER A 359 34.72 1.78 1.49
N GLU A 360 35.72 0.90 1.52
CA GLU A 360 36.97 1.17 2.23
C GLU A 360 37.52 2.52 1.75
N SER A 361 37.40 3.54 2.58
CA SER A 361 38.20 4.74 2.47
C SER A 361 38.82 5.03 3.83
N THR A 362 40.04 4.52 3.95
CA THR A 362 41.17 4.97 4.79
C THR A 362 40.83 5.94 5.92
N GLU A 363 40.95 5.42 7.14
CA GLU A 363 41.16 6.19 8.36
C GLU A 363 42.28 7.24 8.16
N THR A 364 41.92 8.51 8.28
CA THR A 364 42.84 9.51 8.85
C THR A 364 42.08 10.29 9.90
N ALA A 365 42.53 10.12 11.13
CA ALA A 365 42.07 10.87 12.29
C ALA A 365 42.44 12.34 12.13
N ASP A 366 41.47 13.24 12.29
CA ASP A 366 41.72 14.57 12.86
C ASP A 366 40.45 15.18 13.49
N LYS A 367 40.51 15.22 14.82
CA LYS A 367 39.98 16.17 15.83
C LYS A 367 38.86 17.16 15.46
N GLU A 368 37.88 17.15 16.35
CA GLU A 368 36.97 18.24 16.77
C GLU A 368 37.24 19.64 16.19
N THR A 369 36.23 20.20 15.51
CA THR A 369 35.72 21.56 15.80
C THR A 369 34.36 21.77 15.14
N ASP A 370 33.47 22.42 15.89
CA ASP A 370 32.16 22.93 15.49
C ASP A 370 32.10 23.48 14.07
N ASN A 371 31.10 23.06 13.29
CA ASN A 371 30.49 23.93 12.28
C ASN A 371 29.08 23.49 11.89
N VAL A 372 28.11 24.08 12.60
CA VAL A 372 26.74 24.31 12.17
C VAL A 372 26.76 25.08 10.84
N ARG A 373 26.91 24.39 9.70
CA ARG A 373 26.82 25.04 8.37
C ARG A 373 26.49 24.17 7.16
N SER A 374 26.25 22.86 7.28
CA SER A 374 25.94 22.03 6.10
C SER A 374 24.44 21.90 5.76
N VAL A 375 23.51 22.26 6.65
CA VAL A 375 22.04 22.15 6.40
C VAL A 375 21.51 23.23 5.45
N ARG A 376 22.33 24.23 5.05
CA ARG A 376 21.88 25.34 4.20
C ARG A 376 22.02 25.11 2.69
N ASN A 377 22.74 24.09 2.24
CA ASN A 377 23.07 23.91 0.83
C ASN A 377 22.22 22.88 0.07
N SER A 378 21.35 22.11 0.73
CA SER A 378 20.38 21.24 0.04
C SER A 378 19.13 21.98 -0.46
N ARG A 379 18.90 23.23 -0.05
CA ARG A 379 17.74 24.06 -0.47
C ARG A 379 17.89 24.73 -1.85
N ARG A 380 18.90 24.38 -2.66
CA ARG A 380 19.24 25.15 -3.88
C ARG A 380 19.10 24.43 -5.22
N ASN A 381 18.51 23.23 -5.25
CA ASN A 381 17.93 22.68 -6.48
C ASN A 381 16.41 22.81 -6.41
N LYS A 382 15.91 24.05 -6.57
CA LYS A 382 14.50 24.27 -6.88
C LYS A 382 14.26 23.77 -8.30
N ASN A 383 13.57 22.63 -8.42
CA ASN A 383 12.87 22.30 -9.65
C ASN A 383 11.92 23.46 -9.97
N ARG A 384 11.95 23.91 -11.23
CA ARG A 384 11.17 25.07 -11.71
C ARG A 384 9.64 24.86 -11.69
N ASN A 385 9.16 23.69 -11.26
CA ASN A 385 7.73 23.33 -11.18
C ASN A 385 7.14 23.39 -9.76
N ASP A 386 7.91 23.84 -8.76
CA ASP A 386 7.50 23.85 -7.34
C ASP A 386 6.69 25.12 -6.98
N THR A 387 5.64 25.42 -7.75
CA THR A 387 4.88 26.69 -7.64
C THR A 387 3.74 26.69 -6.61
N ALA A 388 3.49 25.59 -5.89
CA ALA A 388 2.55 25.57 -4.76
C ALA A 388 2.86 24.42 -3.80
N HIS A 389 3.89 24.57 -2.96
CA HIS A 389 4.09 23.66 -1.84
C HIS A 389 3.11 24.02 -0.72
N THR A 390 1.90 23.47 -0.76
CA THR A 390 0.95 23.53 0.37
C THR A 390 1.26 22.38 1.31
N GLU A 391 1.99 22.68 2.39
CA GLU A 391 2.30 21.76 3.48
C GLU A 391 1.00 21.33 4.20
N LYS A 392 0.79 20.03 4.41
CA LYS A 392 -0.41 19.53 5.10
C LYS A 392 -0.17 19.65 6.61
N ILE A 393 -1.05 20.35 7.32
CA ILE A 393 -0.95 20.54 8.79
C ILE A 393 -2.21 20.00 9.44
N TYR A 394 -2.06 19.05 10.36
CA TYR A 394 -3.19 18.50 11.11
C TYR A 394 -3.47 19.39 12.30
N ARG A 395 -4.65 20.03 12.29
CA ARG A 395 -5.14 20.82 13.42
C ARG A 395 -6.01 19.94 14.31
N ILE A 396 -5.57 19.75 15.55
CA ILE A 396 -6.21 18.89 16.54
C ILE A 396 -6.79 19.77 17.66
N THR A 397 -8.07 19.58 17.96
CA THR A 397 -8.80 20.29 19.03
C THR A 397 -9.35 19.37 20.12
N ASP A 398 -9.48 18.09 19.79
CA ASP A 398 -10.11 17.07 20.64
C ASP A 398 -9.13 15.92 20.83
N ARG A 399 -9.21 15.27 21.99
CA ARG A 399 -8.30 14.20 22.42
C ARG A 399 -9.07 13.08 23.10
N LEU A 400 -8.64 11.85 22.86
CA LEU A 400 -9.06 10.65 23.56
C LEU A 400 -7.93 10.17 24.46
N THR A 401 -8.09 10.29 25.79
CA THR A 401 -7.11 9.77 26.75
C THR A 401 -7.41 8.32 27.09
N LEU A 402 -6.42 7.44 26.98
CA LEU A 402 -6.56 6.00 27.20
C LEU A 402 -6.05 5.60 28.59
N ARG A 403 -6.84 4.76 29.27
CA ARG A 403 -6.47 4.11 30.53
C ARG A 403 -6.48 2.60 30.35
N GLY A 404 -5.38 1.94 30.72
CA GLY A 404 -5.28 0.48 30.64
C GLY A 404 -6.30 -0.20 31.55
N ILE A 405 -6.93 -1.26 31.03
CA ILE A 405 -7.85 -2.12 31.78
C ILE A 405 -7.35 -3.57 31.72
N GLU A 406 -7.36 -4.26 32.85
CA GLU A 406 -7.10 -5.70 32.87
C GLU A 406 -8.36 -6.45 32.39
N PRO A 407 -8.23 -7.48 31.54
CA PRO A 407 -9.34 -8.36 31.21
C PRO A 407 -9.87 -9.02 32.50
N ILE A 408 -11.20 -9.00 32.70
CA ILE A 408 -11.88 -9.62 33.85
C ILE A 408 -11.83 -11.14 33.77
#